data_AF-A0A527Q6R1-F1
#
_entry.id   AF-A0A527Q6R1-F1
#
_cell.length_a   1.000
_cell.length_b   1.000
_cell.length_c   1.000
_cell.angle_alpha   90.00
_cell.angle_beta   90.00
_cell.angle_gamma   90.00
#
_symmetry.space_group_name_H-M   'P 1'
#
loop_
_entity.id
_entity.type
_entity.pdbx_description
1 polymer ?
#
loop_
_entity_poly.entity_id
_entity_poly.type
_entity_poly.pdbx_seq_one_letter_code
_entity_poly.pdbx_strand_id
1 'polypeptide(L)'
;MFTFPLSAVRAVIARGEADAAANGGFRNPHYGLAPGKDEKRGLWLVGDQGVYICSNGKLPDGGKPMVCYADECNPGSNLDWWEYKRRYFGGDDVLSAEGNGACSQGLSVRQHALAA
;
A
#
# COMPACT_ATOMS: atom_id res chain seq x y z
N MET A 1 -6.52 -14.45 0.49
CA MET A 1 -5.75 -13.83 -0.63
C MET A 1 -6.39 -12.48 -0.87
N PHE A 2 -5.61 -11.40 -0.96
CA PHE A 2 -6.16 -10.04 -1.12
C PHE A 2 -6.24 -9.65 -2.58
N THR A 3 -7.39 -9.11 -2.99
CA THR A 3 -7.64 -8.67 -4.36
C THR A 3 -7.77 -7.16 -4.42
N PHE A 4 -7.15 -6.55 -5.42
CA PHE A 4 -7.22 -5.11 -5.68
C PHE A 4 -7.65 -4.87 -7.12
N PRO A 5 -8.61 -3.97 -7.38
CA PRO A 5 -8.97 -3.59 -8.74
C PRO A 5 -7.79 -2.91 -9.44
N LEU A 6 -7.38 -3.42 -10.61
CA LEU A 6 -6.22 -2.89 -11.34
C LEU A 6 -6.35 -1.38 -11.65
N SER A 7 -7.56 -0.91 -11.95
CA SER A 7 -7.85 0.51 -12.17
C SER A 7 -7.57 1.35 -10.92
N ALA A 8 -7.94 0.85 -9.73
CA ALA A 8 -7.71 1.52 -8.47
C ALA A 8 -6.22 1.52 -8.09
N VAL A 9 -5.51 0.41 -8.32
CA VAL A 9 -4.04 0.34 -8.15
C VAL A 9 -3.34 1.40 -9.01
N ARG A 10 -3.71 1.50 -10.30
CA ARG A 10 -3.15 2.51 -11.21
C ARG A 10 -3.44 3.94 -10.75
N ALA A 11 -4.64 4.19 -10.24
CA ALA A 11 -5.02 5.51 -9.73
C ALA A 11 -4.18 5.89 -8.49
N VAL A 12 -3.94 4.94 -7.57
CA VAL A 12 -3.08 5.16 -6.39
C VAL A 12 -1.64 5.48 -6.81
N ILE A 13 -1.08 4.75 -7.78
CA ILE A 13 0.27 5.01 -8.31
C ILE A 13 0.33 6.41 -8.94
N ALA A 14 -0.59 6.72 -9.86
CA ALA A 14 -0.60 7.99 -10.57
C ALA A 14 -0.76 9.18 -9.59
N ARG A 15 -1.63 9.04 -8.60
CA ARG A 15 -1.80 10.05 -7.56
C ARG A 15 -0.53 10.22 -6.73
N GLY A 16 0.10 9.12 -6.34
CA GLY A 16 1.35 9.13 -5.60
C GLY A 16 2.51 9.78 -6.34
N GLU A 17 2.64 9.54 -7.65
CA GLU A 17 3.63 10.21 -8.49
C GLU A 17 3.37 11.72 -8.57
N ALA A 18 2.10 12.14 -8.71
CA ALA A 18 1.73 13.55 -8.71
C ALA A 18 2.01 14.22 -7.35
N ASP A 19 1.67 13.55 -6.25
CA ASP A 19 1.96 14.03 -4.89
C ASP A 19 3.48 14.15 -4.69
N ALA A 20 4.26 13.16 -5.12
CA ALA A 20 5.72 13.20 -5.04
C ALA A 20 6.33 14.35 -5.86
N ALA A 21 5.85 14.56 -7.09
CA ALA A 21 6.30 15.65 -7.94
C ALA A 21 6.01 17.03 -7.33
N ALA A 22 4.85 17.18 -6.68
CA ALA A 22 4.43 18.44 -6.07
C ALA A 22 5.14 18.73 -4.73
N ASN A 23 5.53 17.70 -3.98
CA ASN A 23 5.99 17.85 -2.58
C ASN A 23 7.46 17.44 -2.36
N GLY A 24 8.25 17.30 -3.43
CA GLY A 24 9.70 17.11 -3.31
C GLY A 24 10.13 15.67 -3.03
N GLY A 25 9.45 14.68 -3.63
CA GLY A 25 9.90 13.30 -3.71
C GLY A 25 9.01 12.28 -2.99
N PHE A 26 9.60 11.14 -2.63
CA PHE A 26 8.89 10.03 -2.00
C PHE A 26 9.18 9.96 -0.49
N ARG A 27 8.22 9.44 0.26
CA ARG A 27 8.32 9.17 1.69
C ARG A 27 9.18 7.94 1.93
N ASN A 28 9.97 8.05 2.98
CA ASN A 28 10.83 6.99 3.46
C ASN A 28 9.99 5.90 4.17
N PRO A 29 10.12 4.61 3.78
CA PRO A 29 9.38 3.53 4.43
C PRO A 29 9.84 3.25 5.87
N HIS A 30 11.02 3.73 6.27
CA HIS A 30 11.58 3.56 7.61
C HIS A 30 11.18 4.69 8.56
N TYR A 31 10.08 5.39 8.31
CA TYR A 31 9.58 6.50 9.16
C TYR A 31 10.63 7.59 9.48
N GLY A 32 11.55 7.84 8.54
CA GLY A 32 12.63 8.81 8.73
C GLY A 32 13.80 8.33 9.60
N LEU A 33 13.82 7.06 10.02
CA LEU A 33 14.94 6.45 10.74
C LEU A 33 16.18 6.26 9.87
N ALA A 34 16.03 6.30 8.54
CA ALA A 34 17.12 6.21 7.58
C ALA A 34 16.98 7.24 6.43
N PRO A 35 17.10 8.56 6.69
CA PRO A 35 16.91 9.60 5.69
C PRO A 35 17.78 9.39 4.45
N GLY A 36 17.20 9.60 3.25
CA GLY A 36 17.90 9.41 1.98
C GLY A 36 18.05 7.94 1.53
N LYS A 37 17.64 6.98 2.36
CA LYS A 37 17.62 5.56 2.03
C LYS A 37 16.21 5.14 1.60
N ASP A 38 16.09 4.50 0.44
CA ASP A 38 14.85 3.92 -0.07
C ASP A 38 13.68 4.92 -0.32
N GLU A 39 13.99 6.20 -0.48
CA GLU A 39 13.05 7.26 -0.95
C GLU A 39 12.81 7.16 -2.47
N LYS A 40 12.35 5.99 -2.90
CA LYS A 40 12.04 5.67 -4.29
C LYS A 40 10.54 5.46 -4.45
N ARG A 41 10.05 5.55 -5.69
CA ARG A 41 8.66 5.21 -6.01
C ARG A 41 8.30 3.84 -5.45
N GLY A 42 7.17 3.75 -4.74
CA GLY A 42 6.73 2.51 -4.11
C GLY A 42 5.26 2.55 -3.73
N LEU A 43 4.72 1.35 -3.53
CA LEU A 43 3.44 1.14 -2.88
C LEU A 43 3.69 0.57 -1.50
N TRP A 44 2.87 1.01 -0.55
CA TRP A 44 2.83 0.48 0.80
C TRP A 44 1.56 -0.33 0.94
N LEU A 45 1.71 -1.61 1.31
CA LEU A 45 0.63 -2.43 1.78
C LEU A 45 0.50 -2.24 3.30
N VAL A 46 -0.68 -1.84 3.76
CA VAL A 46 -0.96 -1.48 5.15
C VAL A 46 -2.13 -2.31 5.66
N GLY A 47 -1.93 -2.96 6.80
CA GLY A 47 -2.97 -3.68 7.53
C GLY A 47 -3.34 -2.97 8.83
N ASP A 48 -4.17 -1.94 8.75
CA ASP A 48 -4.72 -1.19 9.90
C ASP A 48 -6.23 -1.48 10.02
N GLN A 49 -7.11 -0.48 9.85
CA GLN A 49 -8.54 -0.70 9.69
C GLN A 49 -8.85 -1.25 8.28
N GLY A 50 -8.62 -2.54 8.10
CA GLY A 50 -8.70 -3.25 6.83
C GLY A 50 -7.32 -3.59 6.28
N VAL A 51 -7.27 -3.92 5.00
CA VAL A 51 -6.02 -4.08 4.24
C VAL A 51 -6.12 -3.20 3.01
N TYR A 52 -5.16 -2.31 2.84
CA TYR A 52 -5.15 -1.37 1.73
C TYR A 52 -3.75 -1.08 1.21
N ILE A 53 -3.69 -0.62 -0.03
CA ILE A 53 -2.48 -0.06 -0.62
C ILE A 53 -2.57 1.46 -0.68
N CYS A 54 -1.42 2.11 -0.51
CA CYS A 54 -1.26 3.54 -0.76
C CYS A 54 0.11 3.80 -1.39
N SER A 55 0.26 4.91 -2.10
CA SER A 55 1.57 5.29 -2.62
C SER A 55 2.39 6.04 -1.58
N ASN A 56 3.69 5.85 -1.61
CA ASN A 56 4.64 6.58 -0.79
C ASN A 56 4.96 7.98 -1.32
N GLY A 57 4.23 8.55 -2.28
CA GLY A 57 4.41 9.96 -2.65
C GLY A 57 4.34 10.88 -1.44
N LYS A 58 5.21 11.90 -1.37
CA LYS A 58 5.17 12.89 -0.29
C LYS A 58 3.91 13.74 -0.43
N LEU A 59 3.22 13.96 0.67
CA LEU A 59 1.97 14.69 0.72
C LEU A 59 2.22 16.11 1.22
N PRO A 60 1.34 17.07 0.92
CA PRO A 60 1.35 18.36 1.60
C PRO A 60 1.06 18.17 3.09
N ASP A 61 1.42 19.16 3.91
CA ASP A 61 1.18 19.11 5.36
C ASP A 61 -0.32 18.88 5.66
N GLY A 62 -0.62 17.84 6.44
CA GLY A 62 -1.99 17.42 6.75
C GLY A 62 -2.74 16.73 5.60
N GLY A 63 -2.07 16.49 4.46
CA GLY A 63 -2.63 15.77 3.33
C GLY A 63 -2.90 14.30 3.65
N LYS A 64 -4.03 13.77 3.12
CA LYS A 64 -4.36 12.36 3.22
C LYS A 64 -3.96 11.63 1.94
N PRO A 65 -3.26 10.48 2.01
CA PRO A 65 -2.95 9.70 0.83
C PRO A 65 -4.23 9.12 0.22
N MET A 66 -4.21 8.93 -1.10
CA MET A 66 -5.20 8.06 -1.72
C MET A 66 -4.92 6.61 -1.34
N VAL A 67 -5.95 5.91 -0.87
CA VAL A 67 -5.90 4.50 -0.48
C VAL A 67 -6.81 3.66 -1.37
N CYS A 68 -6.41 2.42 -1.62
CA CYS A 68 -7.25 1.40 -2.25
C CYS A 68 -7.33 0.20 -1.32
N TYR A 69 -8.51 -0.08 -0.79
CA TYR A 69 -8.74 -1.27 0.02
C TYR A 69 -8.73 -2.53 -0.84
N ALA A 70 -8.34 -3.64 -0.22
CA ALA A 70 -8.59 -4.97 -0.76
C ALA A 70 -10.09 -5.26 -0.69
N ASP A 71 -10.65 -5.91 -1.70
CA ASP A 71 -12.09 -6.19 -1.78
C ASP A 71 -12.59 -7.00 -0.56
N GLU A 72 -11.77 -7.94 -0.08
CA GLU A 72 -12.11 -8.80 1.05
C GLU A 72 -11.93 -8.12 2.41
N CYS A 73 -11.14 -7.03 2.49
CA CYS A 73 -10.79 -6.34 3.73
C CYS A 73 -11.08 -4.83 3.67
N ASN A 74 -12.16 -4.46 3.00
CA ASN A 74 -12.67 -3.09 2.97
C ASN A 74 -13.76 -2.91 4.04
N PRO A 75 -13.53 -2.09 5.09
CA PRO A 75 -14.52 -1.86 6.15
C PRO A 75 -15.83 -1.22 5.68
N GLY A 76 -15.80 -0.54 4.53
CA GLY A 76 -16.98 0.11 3.95
C GLY A 76 -17.89 -0.85 3.19
N SER A 77 -17.41 -2.02 2.78
CA SER A 77 -18.17 -2.98 1.96
C SER A 77 -18.25 -4.38 2.55
N ASN A 78 -17.34 -4.77 3.44
CA ASN A 78 -17.35 -6.06 4.10
C ASN A 78 -17.31 -5.86 5.62
N LEU A 79 -18.33 -6.32 6.33
CA LEU A 79 -18.40 -6.25 7.80
C LEU A 79 -17.46 -7.26 8.48
N ASP A 80 -17.12 -8.35 7.81
CA ASP A 80 -16.25 -9.42 8.30
C ASP A 80 -14.76 -9.18 8.00
N TRP A 81 -14.41 -7.97 7.56
CA TRP A 81 -13.05 -7.59 7.17
C TRP A 81 -12.00 -7.90 8.25
N TRP A 82 -12.38 -7.79 9.53
CA TRP A 82 -11.51 -8.03 10.68
C TRP A 82 -11.08 -9.50 10.79
N GLU A 83 -12.05 -10.42 10.73
CA GLU A 83 -11.79 -11.86 10.80
C GLU A 83 -10.97 -12.32 9.58
N TYR A 84 -11.28 -11.76 8.39
CA TYR A 84 -10.50 -12.05 7.18
C TYR A 84 -9.06 -11.54 7.29
N LYS A 85 -8.85 -10.29 7.74
CA LYS A 85 -7.51 -9.72 8.00
C LYS A 85 -6.73 -10.63 8.94
N ARG A 86 -7.32 -10.96 10.10
CA ARG A 86 -6.65 -11.76 11.12
C ARG A 86 -6.22 -13.14 10.62
N ARG A 87 -7.03 -13.75 9.75
CA ARG A 87 -6.76 -15.06 9.17
C ARG A 87 -5.68 -15.05 8.08
N TYR A 88 -5.63 -14.01 7.24
CA TYR A 88 -4.82 -14.01 6.01
C TYR A 88 -3.69 -12.98 5.99
N PHE A 89 -3.83 -11.86 6.68
CA PHE A 89 -2.80 -10.82 6.83
C PHE A 89 -1.96 -11.04 8.10
N GLY A 90 -2.58 -11.57 9.15
CA GLY A 90 -1.97 -11.74 10.47
C GLY A 90 -2.50 -10.73 11.49
N GLY A 91 -1.75 -10.55 12.58
CA GLY A 91 -2.04 -9.52 13.60
C GLY A 91 -1.79 -8.10 13.10
N ASP A 92 -2.03 -7.11 13.98
CA ASP A 92 -1.87 -5.70 13.63
C ASP A 92 -0.40 -5.36 13.28
N ASP A 93 -0.26 -4.48 12.29
CA ASP A 93 0.98 -3.84 11.81
C ASP A 93 1.92 -4.67 10.92
N VAL A 94 1.64 -4.68 9.61
CA VAL A 94 2.66 -5.02 8.60
C VAL A 94 2.68 -3.94 7.52
N LEU A 95 3.78 -3.17 7.45
CA LEU A 95 4.10 -2.29 6.33
C LEU A 95 5.02 -3.06 5.39
N SER A 96 4.50 -3.61 4.29
CA SER A 96 5.35 -4.20 3.25
C SER A 96 5.66 -3.12 2.22
N ALA A 97 6.86 -2.56 2.29
CA ALA A 97 7.41 -1.72 1.23
C ALA A 97 8.14 -2.64 0.25
N GLU A 98 7.71 -2.69 -1.02
CA GLU A 98 8.49 -3.34 -2.07
C GLU A 98 9.72 -2.48 -2.41
N GLY A 99 10.74 -2.62 -1.58
CA GLY A 99 12.10 -2.12 -1.75
C GLY A 99 13.03 -3.08 -1.02
N ASN A 100 13.60 -4.03 -1.76
CA ASN A 100 14.60 -5.03 -1.35
C ASN A 100 14.79 -5.26 0.17
N GLY A 101 14.07 -6.25 0.69
CA GLY A 101 14.50 -7.03 1.85
C GLY A 101 13.97 -6.56 3.19
N ALA A 102 12.76 -7.01 3.56
CA ALA A 102 12.45 -7.64 4.85
C ALA A 102 10.92 -7.83 4.99
N CYS A 103 10.43 -9.04 4.79
CA CYS A 103 9.53 -9.77 5.70
C CYS A 103 8.95 -10.97 4.94
N SER A 104 9.60 -12.10 5.14
CA SER A 104 9.27 -13.42 4.63
C SER A 104 8.06 -14.00 5.35
N GLN A 105 6.85 -13.86 4.79
CA GLN A 105 5.76 -14.86 4.83
C GLN A 105 4.68 -14.43 3.81
N GLY A 106 4.85 -14.85 2.55
CA GLY A 106 3.77 -15.15 1.61
C GLY A 106 2.66 -14.12 1.35
N LEU A 107 2.95 -13.02 0.63
CA LEU A 107 1.96 -12.39 -0.24
C LEU A 107 2.39 -12.57 -1.70
N SER A 108 1.83 -13.59 -2.36
CA SER A 108 1.95 -13.75 -3.81
C SER A 108 1.03 -12.75 -4.50
N VAL A 109 1.56 -11.61 -4.93
CA VAL A 109 0.88 -10.76 -5.92
C VAL A 109 1.06 -11.46 -7.27
N ARG A 110 0.13 -12.34 -7.66
CA ARG A 110 0.11 -12.85 -9.04
C ARG A 110 -0.34 -11.72 -9.96
N GLN A 111 0.62 -11.09 -10.64
CA GLN A 111 0.38 -10.38 -11.90
C GLN A 111 -0.19 -11.40 -12.90
N HIS A 112 -1.50 -11.45 -13.09
CA HIS A 112 -2.04 -11.94 -14.35
C HIS A 112 -1.85 -10.83 -15.38
N ALA A 113 -0.69 -10.85 -16.03
CA ALA A 113 -0.50 -10.23 -17.32
C ALA A 113 -1.44 -10.92 -18.31
N LEU A 114 -2.56 -10.28 -18.64
CA LEU A 114 -3.25 -10.54 -19.89
C LEU A 114 -2.76 -9.47 -20.87
N ALA A 115 -1.84 -9.91 -21.72
CA ALA A 115 -1.55 -9.27 -22.98
C ALA A 115 -2.85 -9.21 -23.81
N ALA A 116 -3.18 -8.02 -24.28
CA ALA A 116 -3.89 -7.76 -25.52
C ALA A 116 -3.52 -6.34 -25.97
#